data_AF-A0A5C3KTZ3-F1
#
_entry.id   AF-A0A5C3KTZ3-F1
#
_cell.length_a   1.000
_cell.length_b   1.000
_cell.length_c   1.000
_cell.angle_alpha   90.00
_cell.angle_beta   90.00
_cell.angle_gamma   90.00
#
_symmetry.space_group_name_H-M   'P 1'
#
loop_
_entity.id
_entity.type
_entity.pdbx_description
1 polymer ?
#
loop_
_entity_poly.entity_id
_entity_poly.type
_entity_poly.pdbx_seq_one_letter_code
_entity_poly.pdbx_strand_id
1 'polypeptide(L)'
;MWKTNRTGHLTTWGANQIAWLRIPDDSPIWQKYPDTSSGRDSPHIELLTLNGGLGDLAGLFGNFVGFGAIVLQPTSRGSITLGSSDPFAQPLIDTGIFTSPVNIQIMVEAMKSARKFYSAPVWNDYVLDTAVPFTEDILDDDEAVIEVLKKLTNYAWHLVGTVAMLPADADWGYVDPDLRLKKVTGLHVVDASIMPFVPAAHTQFPVYVIAERAANLIKRYWAKSEERVKSCDQVQGGLSQLFLLQNSTVTI
;
A
#
# COMPACT_ATOMS: atom_id res chain seq x y z
N MET A 1 6.93 -24.17 -24.50
CA MET A 1 7.71 -22.92 -24.57
C MET A 1 8.29 -22.54 -23.20
N TRP A 2 7.51 -22.11 -22.19
CA TRP A 2 8.11 -21.70 -20.90
C TRP A 2 9.06 -22.72 -20.26
N LYS A 3 8.65 -24.00 -20.18
CA LYS A 3 9.48 -25.08 -19.60
C LYS A 3 10.80 -25.28 -20.36
N THR A 4 10.81 -25.12 -21.68
CA THR A 4 11.95 -25.44 -22.55
C THR A 4 12.95 -24.30 -22.66
N ASN A 5 12.50 -23.05 -22.78
CA ASN A 5 13.39 -21.91 -23.06
C ASN A 5 12.97 -20.61 -22.36
N ARG A 6 12.02 -20.66 -21.42
CA ARG A 6 11.52 -19.48 -20.70
C ARG A 6 10.93 -18.40 -21.63
N THR A 7 10.24 -18.79 -22.70
CA THR A 7 9.50 -17.87 -23.59
C THR A 7 8.01 -18.20 -23.72
N GLY A 8 7.26 -17.32 -24.39
CA GLY A 8 5.84 -17.49 -24.75
C GLY A 8 4.89 -16.76 -23.80
N HIS A 9 3.58 -16.98 -23.96
CA HIS A 9 2.55 -16.21 -23.22
C HIS A 9 2.62 -16.33 -21.69
N LEU A 10 3.21 -17.40 -21.15
CA LEU A 10 3.39 -17.54 -19.70
C LEU A 10 4.48 -16.61 -19.12
N THR A 11 5.19 -15.85 -19.94
CA THR A 11 6.18 -14.84 -19.48
C THR A 11 5.59 -13.45 -19.33
N THR A 12 4.35 -13.25 -19.77
CA THR A 12 3.62 -11.99 -19.62
C THR A 12 2.48 -12.20 -18.64
N TRP A 13 2.18 -11.14 -17.90
CA TRP A 13 1.07 -11.10 -16.96
C TRP A 13 -0.23 -10.59 -17.61
N GLY A 14 -0.21 -10.25 -18.90
CA GLY A 14 -1.41 -9.76 -19.61
C GLY A 14 -1.68 -8.25 -19.43
N ALA A 15 -0.87 -7.57 -18.61
CA ALA A 15 -0.78 -6.12 -18.54
C ALA A 15 0.62 -5.67 -18.96
N ASN A 16 0.71 -4.78 -19.96
CA ASN A 16 1.99 -4.27 -20.46
C ASN A 16 2.16 -2.76 -20.27
N GLN A 17 1.08 -2.05 -19.94
CA GLN A 17 1.06 -0.61 -19.78
C GLN A 17 0.23 -0.24 -18.55
N ILE A 18 0.64 0.85 -17.91
CA ILE A 18 -0.06 1.45 -16.77
C ILE A 18 -0.11 2.96 -17.01
N ALA A 19 -1.29 3.55 -16.87
CA ALA A 19 -1.48 4.99 -16.96
C ALA A 19 -1.80 5.56 -15.58
N TRP A 20 -1.07 6.60 -15.20
CA TRP A 20 -1.18 7.26 -13.91
C TRP A 20 -1.72 8.66 -14.16
N LEU A 21 -2.94 8.91 -13.69
CA LEU A 21 -3.73 10.07 -14.08
C LEU A 21 -4.08 10.94 -12.88
N ARG A 22 -4.12 12.25 -13.12
CA ARG A 22 -4.56 13.24 -12.15
C ARG A 22 -5.84 13.88 -12.68
N ILE A 23 -6.91 13.83 -11.89
CA ILE A 23 -8.12 14.64 -12.12
C ILE A 23 -7.72 16.12 -12.17
N PRO A 24 -8.23 16.91 -13.14
CA PRO A 24 -7.91 18.34 -13.27
C PRO A 24 -8.15 19.14 -12.00
N ASP A 25 -7.30 20.13 -11.73
CA ASP A 25 -7.37 20.97 -10.52
C ASP A 25 -8.65 21.83 -10.48
N ASP A 26 -9.29 22.10 -11.61
CA ASP A 26 -10.55 22.82 -11.75
C ASP A 26 -11.81 21.92 -11.69
N SER A 27 -11.63 20.62 -11.44
CA SER A 27 -12.73 19.67 -11.31
C SER A 27 -13.69 20.08 -10.17
N PRO A 28 -15.03 20.03 -10.38
CA PRO A 28 -16.01 20.30 -9.34
C PRO A 28 -15.89 19.41 -8.09
N ILE A 29 -15.23 18.25 -8.20
CA ILE A 29 -14.95 17.36 -7.07
C ILE A 29 -14.16 18.09 -5.98
N TRP A 30 -13.19 18.93 -6.38
CA TRP A 30 -12.30 19.64 -5.46
C TRP A 30 -12.95 20.84 -4.76
N GLN A 31 -14.13 21.25 -5.21
CA GLN A 31 -14.95 22.22 -4.49
C GLN A 31 -15.66 21.59 -3.27
N LYS A 32 -15.85 20.26 -3.29
CA LYS A 32 -16.55 19.50 -2.25
C LYS A 32 -15.60 18.74 -1.33
N TYR A 33 -14.45 18.34 -1.84
CA TYR A 33 -13.48 17.50 -1.14
C TYR A 33 -12.06 18.04 -1.28
N PRO A 34 -11.20 17.85 -0.28
CA PRO A 34 -9.79 18.14 -0.45
C PRO A 34 -9.16 17.18 -1.47
N ASP A 35 -8.14 17.67 -2.18
CA ASP A 35 -7.23 16.84 -2.97
C ASP A 35 -6.66 15.73 -2.07
N THR A 36 -6.81 14.47 -2.49
CA THR A 36 -6.41 13.29 -1.72
C THR A 36 -5.00 12.81 -2.04
N SER A 37 -4.38 13.37 -3.07
CA SER A 37 -3.04 12.98 -3.49
C SER A 37 -1.96 13.40 -2.49
N SER A 38 -0.81 12.74 -2.53
CA SER A 38 0.35 13.08 -1.70
C SER A 38 1.05 14.38 -2.13
N GLY A 39 0.60 15.03 -3.20
CA GLY A 39 1.13 16.29 -3.70
C GLY A 39 0.75 16.55 -5.15
N ARG A 40 1.03 17.77 -5.64
CA ARG A 40 0.66 18.26 -6.98
C ARG A 40 1.05 17.31 -8.13
N ASP A 41 2.21 16.67 -8.02
CA ASP A 41 2.74 15.79 -9.06
C ASP A 41 2.36 14.30 -8.84
N SER A 42 1.53 14.02 -7.83
CA SER A 42 1.01 12.68 -7.58
C SER A 42 -0.33 12.47 -8.30
N PRO A 43 -0.55 11.28 -8.89
CA PRO A 43 -1.81 10.93 -9.55
C PRO A 43 -2.90 10.53 -8.55
N HIS A 44 -4.15 10.67 -8.97
CA HIS A 44 -5.32 10.18 -8.23
C HIS A 44 -5.69 8.75 -8.63
N ILE A 45 -5.50 8.43 -9.91
CA ILE A 45 -6.04 7.25 -10.58
C ILE A 45 -4.90 6.46 -11.20
N GLU A 46 -4.95 5.14 -11.08
CA GLU A 46 -4.24 4.22 -11.94
C GLU A 46 -5.23 3.50 -12.86
N LEU A 47 -4.88 3.43 -14.14
CA LEU A 47 -5.52 2.57 -15.15
C LEU A 47 -4.50 1.52 -15.62
N LEU A 48 -4.71 0.28 -15.21
CA LEU A 48 -3.91 -0.89 -15.62
C LEU A 48 -4.52 -1.49 -16.88
N THR A 49 -3.84 -1.43 -18.03
CA THR A 49 -4.35 -2.03 -19.28
C THR A 49 -4.34 -3.55 -19.19
N LEU A 50 -5.40 -4.21 -19.66
CA LEU A 50 -5.54 -5.65 -19.55
C LEU A 50 -5.97 -6.26 -20.88
N ASN A 51 -5.20 -7.27 -21.31
CA ASN A 51 -5.54 -8.10 -22.46
C ASN A 51 -6.20 -9.40 -21.97
N GLY A 52 -7.53 -9.39 -21.80
CA GLY A 52 -8.31 -10.50 -21.25
C GLY A 52 -9.11 -10.19 -19.98
N GLY A 53 -9.13 -8.92 -19.52
CA GLY A 53 -9.84 -8.47 -18.31
C GLY A 53 -9.18 -8.91 -16.99
N LEU A 54 -9.59 -8.29 -15.88
CA LEU A 54 -9.27 -8.71 -14.49
C LEU A 54 -10.60 -8.95 -13.78
N GLY A 55 -10.68 -10.00 -12.96
CA GLY A 55 -11.83 -10.28 -12.11
C GLY A 55 -12.85 -11.25 -12.71
N ASP A 56 -14.01 -11.35 -12.04
CA ASP A 56 -15.06 -12.37 -12.19
C ASP A 56 -15.90 -12.26 -13.48
N LEU A 57 -15.27 -11.84 -14.59
CA LEU A 57 -15.81 -12.02 -15.94
C LEU A 57 -15.67 -13.47 -16.43
N ALA A 58 -15.28 -14.38 -15.53
CA ALA A 58 -15.22 -15.81 -15.70
C ALA A 58 -16.62 -16.35 -16.03
N GLY A 59 -16.97 -16.35 -17.32
CA GLY A 59 -18.29 -16.75 -17.80
C GLY A 59 -18.78 -15.96 -18.99
N LEU A 60 -18.18 -14.80 -19.30
CA LEU A 60 -18.46 -14.09 -20.53
C LEU A 60 -17.78 -14.78 -21.72
N PHE A 61 -18.56 -15.09 -22.75
CA PHE A 61 -18.05 -15.54 -24.03
C PHE A 61 -17.58 -14.34 -24.85
N GLY A 62 -16.31 -14.31 -25.25
CA GLY A 62 -15.77 -13.23 -26.09
C GLY A 62 -14.28 -12.99 -25.85
N ASN A 63 -13.73 -12.06 -26.63
CA ASN A 63 -12.39 -11.50 -26.39
C ASN A 63 -12.54 -10.09 -25.83
N PHE A 64 -11.83 -9.80 -24.75
CA PHE A 64 -12.00 -8.55 -24.01
C PHE A 64 -10.67 -7.82 -23.86
N VAL A 65 -10.75 -6.51 -23.94
CA VAL A 65 -9.71 -5.58 -23.50
C VAL A 65 -10.35 -4.64 -22.47
N GLY A 66 -9.59 -4.21 -21.47
CA GLY A 66 -10.15 -3.36 -20.43
C GLY A 66 -9.10 -2.71 -19.55
N PHE A 67 -9.58 -2.09 -18.48
CA PHE A 67 -8.73 -1.51 -17.46
C PHE A 67 -9.07 -2.08 -16.09
N GLY A 68 -8.04 -2.33 -15.28
CA GLY A 68 -8.18 -2.27 -13.84
C GLY A 68 -8.11 -0.80 -13.42
N ALA A 69 -9.16 -0.27 -12.80
CA ALA A 69 -9.19 1.09 -12.28
C ALA A 69 -8.94 1.09 -10.77
N ILE A 70 -7.99 1.91 -10.32
CA ILE A 70 -7.55 1.95 -8.93
C ILE A 70 -7.49 3.41 -8.46
N VAL A 71 -8.05 3.68 -7.28
CA VAL A 71 -7.78 4.92 -6.54
C VAL A 71 -6.46 4.74 -5.80
N LEU A 72 -5.43 5.51 -6.17
CA LEU A 72 -4.07 5.32 -5.64
C LEU A 72 -3.93 5.76 -4.19
N GLN A 73 -4.57 6.87 -3.82
CA GLN A 73 -4.51 7.45 -2.47
C GLN A 73 -5.92 7.57 -1.88
N PRO A 74 -6.55 6.45 -1.49
CA PRO A 74 -7.89 6.47 -0.92
C PRO A 74 -7.88 7.14 0.45
N THR A 75 -8.97 7.84 0.75
CA THR A 75 -9.25 8.47 2.05
C THR A 75 -10.09 7.57 2.95
N SER A 76 -10.82 6.62 2.35
CA SER A 76 -11.42 5.48 3.05
C SER A 76 -10.40 4.76 3.92
N ARG A 77 -10.85 4.29 5.09
CA ARG A 77 -10.04 3.52 6.05
C ARG A 77 -10.84 2.30 6.49
N GLY A 78 -10.14 1.20 6.62
CA GLY A 78 -10.65 -0.06 7.13
C GLY A 78 -10.03 -0.43 8.47
N SER A 79 -10.32 -1.64 8.94
CA SER A 79 -9.73 -2.22 10.13
C SER A 79 -9.53 -3.72 10.00
N ILE A 80 -8.60 -4.26 10.78
CA ILE A 80 -8.43 -5.70 10.98
C ILE A 80 -8.36 -5.97 12.48
N THR A 81 -9.16 -6.92 12.96
CA THR A 81 -9.20 -7.30 14.37
C THR A 81 -9.27 -8.81 14.54
N LEU A 82 -8.95 -9.29 15.74
CA LEU A 82 -9.05 -10.72 16.06
C LEU A 82 -10.53 -11.09 16.22
N GLY A 83 -10.98 -12.13 15.52
CA GLY A 83 -12.31 -12.72 15.74
C GLY A 83 -12.36 -13.75 16.88
N SER A 84 -11.18 -14.20 17.34
CA SER A 84 -11.00 -15.21 18.37
C SER A 84 -9.59 -15.09 18.96
N SER A 85 -9.34 -15.72 20.11
CA SER A 85 -8.00 -15.89 20.68
C SER A 85 -7.20 -17.04 20.03
N ASP A 86 -7.83 -17.88 19.21
CA ASP A 86 -7.15 -18.92 18.43
C ASP A 86 -6.34 -18.27 17.28
N PRO A 87 -4.99 -18.43 17.25
CA PRO A 87 -4.16 -17.84 16.20
C PRO A 87 -4.40 -18.42 14.79
N PHE A 88 -5.12 -19.55 14.67
CA PHE A 88 -5.49 -20.13 13.38
C PHE A 88 -6.90 -19.73 12.92
N ALA A 89 -7.66 -19.01 13.74
CA ALA A 89 -8.96 -18.49 13.35
C ALA A 89 -8.81 -17.33 12.35
N GLN A 90 -9.79 -17.20 11.45
CA GLN A 90 -9.83 -16.08 10.51
C GLN A 90 -10.00 -14.74 11.27
N PRO A 91 -9.25 -13.69 10.91
CA PRO A 91 -9.46 -12.36 11.46
C PRO A 91 -10.76 -11.75 10.91
N LEU A 92 -11.25 -10.71 11.59
CA LEU A 92 -12.31 -9.86 11.07
C LEU A 92 -11.66 -8.74 10.26
N ILE A 93 -11.98 -8.67 8.96
CA ILE A 93 -11.42 -7.67 8.05
C ILE A 93 -12.57 -6.81 7.50
N ASP A 94 -12.48 -5.51 7.76
CA ASP A 94 -13.29 -4.50 7.09
C ASP A 94 -12.35 -3.62 6.24
N THR A 95 -12.52 -3.64 4.93
CA THR A 95 -11.69 -2.85 4.01
C THR A 95 -12.08 -1.37 3.99
N GLY A 96 -13.29 -1.04 4.44
CA GLY A 96 -13.83 0.31 4.41
C GLY A 96 -13.97 0.89 2.99
N ILE A 97 -14.03 0.06 1.94
CA ILE A 97 -14.17 0.52 0.56
C ILE A 97 -15.38 1.46 0.43
N PHE A 98 -15.16 2.63 -0.15
CA PHE A 98 -16.16 3.69 -0.36
C PHE A 98 -16.82 4.28 0.89
N THR A 99 -16.27 4.07 2.09
CA THR A 99 -16.65 4.83 3.30
C THR A 99 -16.43 6.34 3.14
N SER A 100 -15.48 6.76 2.29
CA SER A 100 -15.27 8.15 1.93
C SER A 100 -15.92 8.43 0.56
N PRO A 101 -16.84 9.41 0.46
CA PRO A 101 -17.57 9.67 -0.76
C PRO A 101 -16.69 10.22 -1.89
N VAL A 102 -15.52 10.81 -1.60
CA VAL A 102 -14.60 11.27 -2.66
C VAL A 102 -14.01 10.09 -3.44
N ASN A 103 -13.81 8.91 -2.82
CA ASN A 103 -13.17 7.79 -3.51
C ASN A 103 -14.06 7.17 -4.58
N ILE A 104 -15.38 7.14 -4.40
CA ILE A 104 -16.28 6.67 -5.47
C ILE A 104 -16.35 7.68 -6.62
N GLN A 105 -16.26 8.98 -6.34
CA GLN A 105 -16.22 10.03 -7.37
C GLN A 105 -14.91 9.96 -8.17
N ILE A 106 -13.77 9.71 -7.53
CA ILE A 106 -12.49 9.47 -8.22
C ILE A 106 -12.61 8.25 -9.15
N MET A 107 -13.30 7.19 -8.71
CA MET A 107 -13.52 6.01 -9.55
C MET A 107 -14.42 6.29 -10.76
N VAL A 108 -15.45 7.13 -10.62
CA VAL A 108 -16.26 7.60 -11.77
C VAL A 108 -15.39 8.35 -12.78
N GLU A 109 -14.49 9.23 -12.33
CA GLU A 109 -13.54 9.92 -13.21
C GLU A 109 -12.54 8.95 -13.88
N ALA A 110 -12.19 7.86 -13.21
CA ALA A 110 -11.40 6.77 -13.80
C ALA A 110 -12.16 6.09 -14.94
N MET A 111 -13.45 5.80 -14.76
CA MET A 111 -14.30 5.22 -15.81
C MET A 111 -14.45 6.15 -17.01
N LYS A 112 -14.67 7.45 -16.79
CA LYS A 112 -14.70 8.46 -17.86
C LYS A 112 -13.38 8.53 -18.61
N SER A 113 -12.25 8.46 -17.90
CA SER A 113 -10.91 8.45 -18.49
C SER A 113 -10.67 7.20 -19.33
N ALA A 114 -11.09 6.02 -18.85
CA ALA A 114 -11.02 4.77 -19.59
C ALA A 114 -11.87 4.79 -20.87
N ARG A 115 -13.12 5.31 -20.79
CA ARG A 115 -14.00 5.46 -21.96
C ARG A 115 -13.39 6.39 -23.00
N LYS A 116 -12.85 7.54 -22.57
CA LYS A 116 -12.13 8.48 -23.45
C LYS A 116 -10.91 7.85 -24.10
N PHE A 117 -10.19 6.97 -23.40
CA PHE A 117 -9.05 6.26 -23.97
C PHE A 117 -9.48 5.31 -25.09
N TYR A 118 -10.51 4.49 -24.86
CA TYR A 118 -11.00 3.53 -25.85
C TYR A 118 -11.81 4.14 -27.00
N SER A 119 -12.30 5.38 -26.88
CA SER A 119 -12.96 6.09 -27.98
C SER A 119 -11.98 6.75 -28.97
N ALA A 120 -10.66 6.68 -28.72
CA ALA A 120 -9.67 7.23 -29.63
C ALA A 120 -9.61 6.45 -30.96
N PRO A 121 -9.34 7.11 -32.11
CA PRO A 121 -9.40 6.47 -33.44
C PRO A 121 -8.52 5.24 -33.63
N VAL A 122 -7.45 5.09 -32.84
CA VAL A 122 -6.55 3.92 -32.87
C VAL A 122 -7.28 2.61 -32.52
N TRP A 123 -8.44 2.70 -31.86
CA TRP A 123 -9.23 1.55 -31.42
C TRP A 123 -10.37 1.17 -32.37
N ASN A 124 -10.65 1.95 -33.42
CA ASN A 124 -11.83 1.78 -34.27
C ASN A 124 -11.98 0.37 -34.88
N ASP A 125 -10.87 -0.30 -35.19
CA ASP A 125 -10.86 -1.65 -35.79
C ASP A 125 -10.57 -2.75 -34.74
N TYR A 126 -10.55 -2.42 -33.45
CA TYR A 126 -10.19 -3.33 -32.36
C TYR A 126 -11.26 -3.42 -31.26
N VAL A 127 -11.76 -2.27 -30.79
CA VAL A 127 -12.83 -2.20 -29.80
C VAL A 127 -14.16 -2.19 -30.55
N LEU A 128 -14.92 -3.28 -30.40
CA LEU A 128 -16.18 -3.48 -31.13
C LEU A 128 -17.36 -2.80 -30.42
N ASP A 129 -17.42 -2.92 -29.11
CA ASP A 129 -18.47 -2.39 -28.25
C ASP A 129 -17.98 -2.38 -26.79
N THR A 130 -18.74 -1.71 -25.93
CA THR A 130 -18.69 -1.86 -24.49
C THR A 130 -19.14 -3.25 -24.04
N ALA A 131 -18.73 -3.65 -22.83
CA ALA A 131 -19.06 -4.95 -22.27
C ALA A 131 -19.75 -4.80 -20.91
N VAL A 132 -20.59 -5.78 -20.57
CA VAL A 132 -21.28 -5.81 -19.27
C VAL A 132 -20.28 -5.87 -18.11
N PRO A 133 -20.59 -5.22 -16.98
CA PRO A 133 -21.80 -4.45 -16.71
C PRO A 133 -21.73 -2.96 -17.09
N PHE A 134 -20.68 -2.53 -17.80
CA PHE A 134 -20.49 -1.14 -18.21
C PHE A 134 -20.91 -0.93 -19.67
N THR A 135 -22.18 -1.16 -19.96
CA THR A 135 -22.77 -0.85 -21.28
C THR A 135 -22.83 0.67 -21.51
N GLU A 136 -22.98 1.11 -22.77
CA GLU A 136 -23.03 2.54 -23.12
C GLU A 136 -24.07 3.34 -22.30
N ASP A 137 -25.26 2.78 -22.07
CA ASP A 137 -26.32 3.40 -21.27
C ASP A 137 -25.92 3.59 -19.80
N ILE A 138 -25.20 2.62 -19.23
CA ILE A 138 -24.64 2.74 -17.87
C ILE A 138 -23.55 3.81 -17.86
N LEU A 139 -22.67 3.83 -18.85
CA LEU A 139 -21.54 4.77 -18.92
C LEU A 139 -21.96 6.22 -19.20
N ASP A 140 -23.20 6.46 -19.62
CA ASP A 140 -23.79 7.79 -19.83
C ASP A 140 -24.44 8.38 -18.56
N ASP A 141 -24.56 7.61 -17.48
CA ASP A 141 -25.21 7.99 -16.21
C ASP A 141 -24.25 7.74 -15.03
N ASP A 142 -23.73 8.81 -14.43
CA ASP A 142 -22.78 8.73 -13.31
C ASP A 142 -23.37 7.98 -12.10
N GLU A 143 -24.67 8.14 -11.82
CA GLU A 143 -25.36 7.42 -10.76
C GLU A 143 -25.47 5.91 -11.07
N ALA A 144 -25.74 5.55 -12.32
CA ALA A 144 -25.74 4.15 -12.75
C ALA A 144 -24.34 3.52 -12.64
N VAL A 145 -23.29 4.24 -13.06
CA VAL A 145 -21.89 3.81 -12.88
C VAL A 145 -21.59 3.58 -11.39
N ILE A 146 -22.00 4.49 -10.52
CA ILE A 146 -21.81 4.38 -9.06
C ILE A 146 -22.44 3.10 -8.50
N GLU A 147 -23.65 2.75 -8.91
CA GLU A 147 -24.33 1.54 -8.43
C GLU A 147 -23.64 0.25 -8.90
N VAL A 148 -23.06 0.26 -10.10
CA VAL A 148 -22.22 -0.85 -10.59
C VAL A 148 -20.91 -0.92 -9.79
N LEU A 149 -20.24 0.22 -9.58
CA LEU A 149 -18.98 0.29 -8.84
C LEU A 149 -19.13 -0.21 -7.41
N LYS A 150 -20.21 0.12 -6.70
CA LYS A 150 -20.48 -0.37 -5.33
C LYS A 150 -20.57 -1.89 -5.24
N LYS A 151 -21.00 -2.56 -6.31
CA LYS A 151 -21.16 -4.02 -6.34
C LYS A 151 -19.88 -4.75 -6.78
N LEU A 152 -19.11 -4.15 -7.69
CA LEU A 152 -17.95 -4.78 -8.30
C LEU A 152 -16.61 -4.45 -7.65
N THR A 153 -16.49 -3.28 -7.02
CA THR A 153 -15.19 -2.80 -6.55
C THR A 153 -14.66 -3.69 -5.44
N ASN A 154 -13.37 -4.04 -5.54
CA ASN A 154 -12.65 -4.80 -4.54
C ASN A 154 -11.27 -4.17 -4.27
N TYR A 155 -10.56 -4.66 -3.26
CA TYR A 155 -9.24 -4.15 -2.90
C TYR A 155 -8.18 -4.55 -3.94
N ALA A 156 -7.24 -3.64 -4.23
CA ALA A 156 -6.16 -3.85 -5.21
C ALA A 156 -4.91 -4.53 -4.61
N TRP A 157 -5.08 -5.35 -3.56
CA TRP A 157 -3.99 -6.07 -2.85
C TRP A 157 -2.83 -5.20 -2.31
N HIS A 158 -3.05 -3.90 -2.14
CA HIS A 158 -2.07 -2.92 -1.65
C HIS A 158 -2.38 -2.42 -0.23
N LEU A 159 -2.75 -3.32 0.69
CA LEU A 159 -3.14 -2.95 2.06
C LEU A 159 -1.93 -2.49 2.89
N VAL A 160 -2.10 -1.41 3.65
CA VAL A 160 -1.07 -0.78 4.49
C VAL A 160 -1.66 -0.22 5.78
N GLY A 161 -0.81 0.25 6.70
CA GLY A 161 -1.22 1.17 7.76
C GLY A 161 -1.81 0.55 9.03
N THR A 162 -1.90 -0.78 9.12
CA THR A 162 -2.45 -1.47 10.31
C THR A 162 -1.58 -1.31 11.56
N VAL A 163 -0.30 -1.00 11.39
CA VAL A 163 0.68 -0.77 12.48
C VAL A 163 1.48 0.50 12.18
N ALA A 164 0.76 1.58 11.82
CA ALA A 164 1.32 2.79 11.23
C ALA A 164 2.52 3.40 12.01
N MET A 165 3.55 3.76 11.26
CA MET A 165 4.71 4.53 11.69
C MET A 165 4.38 6.02 11.73
N LEU A 166 4.71 6.68 12.83
CA LEU A 166 4.47 8.11 13.06
C LEU A 166 5.65 8.76 13.78
N PRO A 167 5.67 10.10 13.95
CA PRO A 167 6.63 10.76 14.82
C PRO A 167 6.70 10.10 16.20
N ALA A 168 7.90 10.09 16.79
CA ALA A 168 8.16 9.40 18.05
C ALA A 168 7.32 9.97 19.21
N ASP A 169 7.02 11.25 19.15
CA ASP A 169 6.20 12.01 20.10
C ASP A 169 4.70 12.01 19.74
N ALA A 170 4.29 11.34 18.66
CA ALA A 170 2.88 11.27 18.31
C ALA A 170 2.07 10.45 19.33
N ASP A 171 0.91 10.98 19.72
CA ASP A 171 -0.04 10.37 20.67
C ASP A 171 -0.73 9.10 20.14
N TRP A 172 -0.61 8.84 18.84
CA TRP A 172 -1.14 7.65 18.17
C TRP A 172 -0.07 6.97 17.31
N GLY A 173 -0.46 5.91 16.61
CA GLY A 173 0.44 5.03 15.87
C GLY A 173 1.17 4.05 16.78
N TYR A 174 1.82 3.07 16.15
CA TYR A 174 2.38 1.92 16.85
C TYR A 174 3.89 1.83 16.69
N VAL A 175 4.45 2.46 15.66
CA VAL A 175 5.86 2.32 15.28
C VAL A 175 6.54 3.68 15.23
N ASP A 176 7.74 3.77 15.78
CA ASP A 176 8.60 4.96 15.73
C ASP A 176 9.30 5.08 14.36
N PRO A 177 9.86 6.26 13.99
CA PRO A 177 10.53 6.45 12.70
C PRO A 177 11.76 5.55 12.45
N ASP A 178 12.28 4.91 13.51
CA ASP A 178 13.35 3.91 13.47
C ASP A 178 12.84 2.46 13.44
N LEU A 179 11.54 2.27 13.22
CA LEU A 179 10.83 1.00 13.01
C LEU A 179 10.64 0.15 14.27
N ARG A 180 10.90 0.70 15.45
CA ARG A 180 10.63 0.03 16.72
C ARG A 180 9.18 0.17 17.13
N LEU A 181 8.63 -0.90 17.72
CA LEU A 181 7.28 -0.85 18.28
C LEU A 181 7.29 0.04 19.53
N LYS A 182 6.41 1.05 19.57
CA LYS A 182 6.28 1.98 20.69
C LYS A 182 6.04 1.22 21.99
N LYS A 183 6.75 1.63 23.05
CA LYS A 183 6.67 1.04 24.41
C LYS A 183 7.15 -0.41 24.53
N VAL A 184 7.74 -1.00 23.49
CA VAL A 184 8.31 -2.35 23.52
C VAL A 184 9.79 -2.30 23.16
N THR A 185 10.61 -3.03 23.92
CA THR A 185 12.06 -3.11 23.67
C THR A 185 12.38 -4.36 22.86
N GLY A 186 13.27 -4.23 21.87
CA GLY A 186 13.78 -5.36 21.09
C GLY A 186 12.87 -5.85 19.97
N LEU A 187 11.76 -5.16 19.68
CA LEU A 187 10.82 -5.51 18.61
C LEU A 187 10.78 -4.43 17.53
N HIS A 188 10.93 -4.85 16.27
CA HIS A 188 10.76 -4.01 15.09
C HIS A 188 9.64 -4.57 14.21
N VAL A 189 8.92 -3.69 13.50
CA VAL A 189 7.92 -4.06 12.49
C VAL A 189 8.43 -3.58 11.13
N VAL A 190 8.58 -4.50 10.17
CA VAL A 190 9.24 -4.24 8.88
C VAL A 190 8.45 -4.89 7.75
N ASP A 191 7.35 -4.26 7.38
CA ASP A 191 6.50 -4.67 6.25
C ASP A 191 5.60 -3.48 5.83
N ALA A 192 4.57 -3.74 5.02
CA ALA A 192 3.67 -2.70 4.54
C ALA A 192 2.78 -2.07 5.64
N SER A 193 2.57 -2.75 6.76
CA SER A 193 1.68 -2.30 7.85
C SER A 193 2.12 -0.98 8.47
N ILE A 194 3.41 -0.64 8.36
CA ILE A 194 3.94 0.59 8.94
C ILE A 194 3.66 1.82 8.09
N MET A 195 3.30 1.67 6.80
CA MET A 195 3.06 2.82 5.92
C MET A 195 1.74 3.50 6.32
N PRO A 196 1.73 4.75 6.82
CA PRO A 196 0.51 5.39 7.33
C PRO A 196 -0.50 5.73 6.22
N PHE A 197 -0.04 5.83 4.98
CA PHE A 197 -0.84 6.11 3.80
C PHE A 197 -0.43 5.18 2.66
N VAL A 198 -1.38 4.84 1.79
CA VAL A 198 -1.09 4.09 0.56
C VAL A 198 -0.18 4.95 -0.30
N PRO A 199 1.02 4.48 -0.68
CA PRO A 199 1.88 5.21 -1.59
C PRO A 199 1.22 5.25 -2.97
N ALA A 200 1.48 6.29 -3.75
CA ALA A 200 1.30 6.22 -5.19
C ALA A 200 2.39 5.31 -5.76
N ALA A 201 2.29 4.00 -5.51
CA ALA A 201 3.07 2.91 -6.10
C ALA A 201 2.38 1.56 -5.85
N HIS A 202 2.69 0.54 -6.67
CA HIS A 202 2.46 -0.85 -6.26
C HIS A 202 3.37 -1.17 -5.06
N THR A 203 2.80 -1.73 -3.99
CA THR A 203 3.42 -1.73 -2.65
C THR A 203 4.68 -2.59 -2.53
N GLN A 204 4.95 -3.50 -3.48
CA GLN A 204 6.16 -4.31 -3.47
C GLN A 204 7.43 -3.45 -3.41
N PHE A 205 7.53 -2.41 -4.22
CA PHE A 205 8.73 -1.57 -4.26
C PHE A 205 8.92 -0.74 -2.97
N PRO A 206 7.90 0.00 -2.46
CA PRO A 206 7.98 0.65 -1.16
C PRO A 206 8.38 -0.29 -0.01
N VAL A 207 7.85 -1.52 0.01
CA VAL A 207 8.22 -2.52 1.02
C VAL A 207 9.71 -2.88 0.95
N TYR A 208 10.27 -3.06 -0.26
CA TYR A 208 11.72 -3.29 -0.40
C TYR A 208 12.54 -2.11 0.12
N VAL A 209 12.15 -0.87 -0.18
CA VAL A 209 12.84 0.32 0.32
C VAL A 209 12.82 0.38 1.85
N ILE A 210 11.67 0.06 2.46
CA ILE A 210 11.53 -0.04 3.92
C ILE A 210 12.44 -1.13 4.48
N ALA A 211 12.45 -2.32 3.88
CA ALA A 211 13.26 -3.45 4.34
C ALA A 211 14.77 -3.15 4.27
N GLU A 212 15.25 -2.53 3.18
CA GLU A 212 16.65 -2.12 3.02
C GLU A 212 17.07 -1.06 4.05
N ARG A 213 16.18 -0.09 4.32
CA ARG A 213 16.39 0.90 5.39
C ARG A 213 16.41 0.23 6.76
N ALA A 214 15.50 -0.69 7.02
CA ALA A 214 15.38 -1.41 8.28
C ALA A 214 16.63 -2.23 8.59
N ALA A 215 17.18 -2.93 7.59
CA ALA A 215 18.42 -3.70 7.75
C ALA A 215 19.57 -2.82 8.25
N ASN A 216 19.69 -1.59 7.73
CA ASN A 216 20.68 -0.62 8.20
C ASN A 216 20.40 -0.10 9.61
N LEU A 217 19.14 0.19 9.95
CA LEU A 217 18.75 0.63 11.30
C LEU A 217 19.05 -0.43 12.35
N ILE A 218 18.70 -1.69 12.07
CA ILE A 218 18.92 -2.83 12.96
C ILE A 218 20.42 -3.07 13.16
N LYS A 219 21.23 -3.06 12.09
CA LYS A 219 22.71 -3.16 12.20
C LYS A 219 23.28 -2.06 13.10
N ARG A 220 22.85 -0.81 12.93
CA ARG A 220 23.30 0.32 13.76
C ARG A 220 22.87 0.18 15.22
N TYR A 221 21.66 -0.33 15.48
CA TYR A 221 21.17 -0.57 16.83
C TYR A 221 22.06 -1.58 17.56
N TRP A 222 22.41 -2.68 16.90
CA TRP A 222 23.26 -3.73 17.48
C TRP A 222 24.71 -3.30 17.66
N ALA A 223 25.31 -2.59 16.69
CA ALA A 223 26.67 -2.06 16.83
C ALA A 223 26.81 -1.15 18.06
N LYS A 224 25.83 -0.25 18.29
CA LYS A 224 25.79 0.60 19.49
C LYS A 224 25.54 -0.21 20.77
N SER A 225 24.80 -1.31 20.69
CA SER A 225 24.58 -2.17 21.86
C SER A 225 25.86 -2.89 22.28
N GLU A 226 26.67 -3.34 21.34
CA GLU A 226 27.98 -3.95 21.62
C GLU A 226 28.95 -2.95 22.25
N GLU A 227 28.97 -1.70 21.77
CA GLU A 227 29.75 -0.62 22.38
C GLU A 227 29.29 -0.34 23.82
N ARG A 228 27.98 -0.34 24.09
CA ARG A 228 27.44 -0.18 25.45
C ARG A 228 27.81 -1.35 26.36
N VAL A 229 27.75 -2.58 25.87
CA VAL A 229 28.15 -3.77 26.64
C VAL A 229 29.64 -3.70 26.96
N LYS A 230 30.50 -3.46 25.96
CA LYS A 230 31.95 -3.27 26.16
C LYS A 230 32.25 -2.15 27.15
N SER A 231 31.55 -1.02 27.06
CA SER A 231 31.70 0.08 28.04
C SER A 231 31.28 -0.33 29.44
N CYS A 232 30.20 -1.11 29.60
CA CYS A 232 29.75 -1.60 30.90
C CYS A 232 30.76 -2.59 31.51
N ASP A 233 31.31 -3.49 30.70
CA ASP A 233 32.34 -4.46 31.12
C ASP A 233 33.63 -3.75 31.52
N GLN A 234 34.02 -2.67 30.81
CA GLN A 234 35.18 -1.84 31.18
C GLN A 234 34.94 -1.09 32.50
N VAL A 235 33.72 -0.59 32.73
CA VAL A 235 33.36 0.07 34.00
C VAL A 235 33.33 -0.94 35.14
N GLN A 236 32.81 -2.16 34.94
CA GLN A 236 32.84 -3.22 35.96
C GLN A 236 34.27 -3.75 36.20
N GLY A 237 35.10 -3.86 35.17
CA GLY A 237 36.53 -4.17 35.28
C GLY A 237 37.32 -3.09 36.03
N GLY A 238 36.99 -1.82 35.80
CA GLY A 238 37.55 -0.69 36.53
C GLY A 238 37.08 -0.62 37.99
N LEU A 239 35.80 -0.90 38.26
CA LEU A 239 35.25 -0.95 39.62
C LEU A 239 35.78 -2.12 40.44
N SER A 240 36.05 -3.27 39.82
CA SER A 240 36.71 -4.40 40.49
C SER A 240 38.19 -4.13 40.79
N GLN A 241 38.91 -3.39 39.95
CA GLN A 241 40.25 -2.87 40.30
C GLN A 241 40.21 -1.79 41.40
N LEU A 242 39.19 -0.93 41.40
CA LEU A 242 39.01 0.09 42.44
C LEU A 242 38.65 -0.53 43.81
N PHE A 243 37.86 -1.62 43.82
CA PHE A 243 37.56 -2.40 45.03
C PHE A 243 38.77 -3.20 45.55
N LEU A 244 39.66 -3.66 44.66
CA LEU A 244 40.92 -4.32 45.06
C LEU A 244 41.96 -3.33 45.60
N LEU A 245 41.89 -2.05 45.23
CA LEU A 245 42.78 -0.99 45.73
C LEU A 245 42.34 -0.33 47.04
N GLN A 246 41.14 -0.64 47.55
CA GLN A 246 40.65 -0.11 48.83
C GLN A 246 40.77 -1.09 50.02
N ASN A 247 41.36 -2.27 49.83
CA ASN A 247 41.57 -3.26 50.90
C ASN A 247 43.01 -3.35 51.44
N SER A 248 43.88 -2.40 51.12
CA SER A 248 45.16 -2.23 51.82
C SER A 248 44.96 -1.49 53.15
N THR A 249 44.81 -2.30 54.19
CA THR A 249 45.13 -2.08 55.61
C THR A 249 45.51 -0.65 56.01
N VAL A 250 44.63 0.01 56.78
CA VAL A 250 45.05 1.02 57.76
C VAL A 250 45.03 0.35 59.12
N THR A 251 46.22 0.06 59.64
CA THR A 251 46.46 -0.27 61.04
C THR A 251 46.90 1.02 61.73
N ILE A 252 46.03 1.62 62.54
CA ILE A 252 46.22 1.94 63.97
C ILE A 252 44.83 1.87 64.62
#